data_AF-A0A4Q1JMV7-F1
#
_entry.id   AF-A0A4Q1JMV7-F1
#
_cell.length_a   1.000
_cell.length_b   1.000
_cell.length_c   1.000
_cell.angle_alpha   90.00
_cell.angle_beta   90.00
_cell.angle_gamma   90.00
#
_symmetry.space_group_name_H-M   'P 1'
#
loop_
_entity.id
_entity.type
_entity.pdbx_description
1 polymer ?
#
loop_
_entity_poly.entity_id
_entity_poly.type
_entity_poly.pdbx_seq_one_letter_code
_entity_poly.pdbx_strand_id
1 'polypeptide(L)'
;MKSPFNLKLIYLILIGLLASLNACQSKQELRVLQFNIWQEGTVVTGGFDAIVEEIVRTNAQLVAFSEVRNYNQSNFIERIIAELELRGLKFYGDKTYDSGLISSYPIETCSALYPVKDDHGSITKARINIDGHIVAFYSAHLDYLNCSYYMPRGYSGNTWEELPEPTIDVAELLAVSRASKRDDAIKIFIKDAKEEMAKGSQVIIGGDFNEPSHRDWIAENSNLYDHNGVVIEWECTKLLENAGFIDTYREQYPDPVKNPGFTYPSYNPQIPIDKLTWAPKSDERERIDFIFYNKTSRLQLKDVVVVGPDASIVKSEVFVEDKDVFSQPTKVWPSDHKALLAVFQF
;
A
#
# COMPACT_ATOMS: atom_id res chain seq x y z
N MET A 1 -70.11 -7.08 22.02
CA MET A 1 -69.63 -6.65 20.70
C MET A 1 -68.10 -6.66 20.73
N LYS A 2 -67.46 -7.63 20.07
CA LYS A 2 -65.99 -7.66 19.96
C LYS A 2 -65.60 -6.77 18.80
N SER A 3 -64.86 -5.70 19.07
CA SER A 3 -64.28 -4.83 18.05
C SER A 3 -63.41 -5.65 17.11
N PRO A 4 -63.55 -5.54 15.77
CA PRO A 4 -62.66 -6.23 14.85
C PRO A 4 -61.31 -5.53 14.91
N PHE A 5 -60.32 -6.21 15.50
CA PHE A 5 -58.93 -5.81 15.38
C PHE A 5 -58.60 -5.64 13.89
N ASN A 6 -58.23 -4.42 13.50
CA ASN A 6 -58.14 -4.01 12.11
C ASN A 6 -56.88 -4.63 11.49
N LEU A 7 -57.03 -5.80 10.85
CA LEU A 7 -55.95 -6.60 10.28
C LEU A 7 -55.02 -5.78 9.35
N LYS A 8 -55.56 -4.76 8.68
CA LYS A 8 -54.80 -3.81 7.85
C LYS A 8 -53.77 -3.00 8.64
N LEU A 9 -54.09 -2.62 9.87
CA LEU A 9 -53.18 -1.85 10.74
C LEU A 9 -52.00 -2.72 11.19
N ILE A 10 -52.25 -4.01 11.45
CA ILE A 10 -51.20 -4.99 11.79
C ILE A 10 -50.26 -5.21 10.60
N TYR A 11 -50.81 -5.35 9.38
CA TYR A 11 -50.01 -5.48 8.16
C TYR A 11 -49.16 -4.23 7.88
N LEU A 12 -49.71 -3.03 8.07
CA LEU A 12 -48.96 -1.77 7.90
C LEU A 12 -47.84 -1.60 8.94
N ILE A 13 -48.08 -2.01 10.18
CA ILE A 13 -47.05 -2.01 11.24
C ILE A 13 -45.95 -3.02 10.94
N LEU A 14 -46.29 -4.23 10.47
CA LEU A 14 -45.30 -5.23 10.06
C LEU A 14 -44.45 -4.78 8.88
N ILE A 15 -45.06 -4.15 7.86
CA ILE A 15 -44.34 -3.60 6.70
C ILE A 15 -43.42 -2.44 7.13
N GLY A 16 -43.87 -1.58 8.04
CA GLY A 16 -43.05 -0.52 8.63
C GLY A 16 -41.86 -1.06 9.42
N LEU A 17 -42.07 -2.11 10.22
CA LEU A 17 -41.01 -2.79 10.97
C LEU A 17 -39.98 -3.48 10.04
N LEU A 18 -40.45 -4.18 9.00
CA LEU A 18 -39.59 -4.79 7.97
C LEU A 18 -38.80 -3.74 7.17
N ALA A 19 -39.40 -2.59 6.85
CA ALA A 19 -38.73 -1.48 6.18
C ALA A 19 -37.68 -0.80 7.08
N SER A 20 -37.96 -0.69 8.40
CA SER A 20 -37.00 -0.11 9.36
C SER A 20 -35.83 -1.03 9.70
N LEU A 21 -36.01 -2.36 9.62
CA LEU A 21 -34.94 -3.34 9.83
C LEU A 21 -33.91 -3.33 8.68
N ASN A 22 -34.34 -3.06 7.44
CA ASN A 22 -33.43 -2.90 6.29
C ASN A 22 -32.73 -1.54 6.24
N ALA A 23 -33.19 -0.54 7.00
CA ALA A 23 -32.63 0.81 7.01
C ALA A 23 -31.44 0.98 7.98
N CYS A 24 -31.13 -0.04 8.79
CA CYS A 24 -30.10 0.03 9.83
C CYS A 24 -28.94 -0.96 9.60
N GLN A 25 -28.69 -1.37 8.36
CA GLN A 25 -27.44 -2.05 8.04
C GLN A 25 -26.38 -0.96 7.85
N SER A 26 -25.51 -0.77 8.86
CA SER A 26 -24.31 0.06 8.69
C SER A 26 -23.59 -0.45 7.46
N LYS A 27 -23.41 0.41 6.45
CA LYS A 27 -22.66 0.05 5.25
C LYS A 27 -21.28 -0.46 5.67
N GLN A 28 -20.96 -1.68 5.27
CA GLN A 28 -19.74 -2.37 5.66
C GLN A 28 -18.52 -1.66 5.07
N GLU A 29 -17.58 -1.28 5.94
CA GLU A 29 -16.30 -0.75 5.53
C GLU A 29 -15.36 -1.90 5.15
N LEU A 30 -14.52 -1.65 4.15
CA LEU A 30 -13.41 -2.50 3.75
C LEU A 30 -12.09 -1.77 4.02
N ARG A 31 -11.30 -2.29 4.97
CA ARG A 31 -10.00 -1.72 5.34
C ARG A 31 -8.87 -2.47 4.63
N VAL A 32 -8.10 -1.75 3.82
CA VAL A 32 -6.98 -2.29 3.04
C VAL A 32 -5.69 -1.67 3.54
N LEU A 33 -4.76 -2.51 3.97
CA LEU A 33 -3.43 -2.12 4.42
C LEU A 33 -2.39 -2.56 3.39
N GLN A 34 -1.53 -1.66 2.96
CA GLN A 34 -0.27 -1.98 2.30
C GLN A 34 0.84 -1.83 3.35
N PHE A 35 1.77 -2.78 3.40
CA PHE A 35 2.84 -2.78 4.41
C PHE A 35 4.11 -3.44 3.87
N ASN A 36 5.15 -2.65 3.56
CA ASN A 36 6.51 -3.20 3.50
C ASN A 36 6.97 -3.54 4.92
N ILE A 37 7.19 -4.84 5.16
CA ILE A 37 7.47 -5.40 6.48
C ILE A 37 8.96 -5.60 6.75
N TRP A 38 9.84 -5.08 5.88
CA TRP A 38 11.30 -5.09 6.02
C TRP A 38 11.84 -6.45 6.45
N GLN A 39 11.80 -7.38 5.50
CA GLN A 39 12.23 -8.76 5.69
C GLN A 39 11.52 -9.45 6.86
N GLU A 40 10.19 -9.45 6.84
CA GLU A 40 9.34 -10.11 7.85
C GLU A 40 9.50 -9.57 9.28
N GLY A 41 9.97 -8.33 9.41
CA GLY A 41 10.27 -7.69 10.69
C GLY A 41 11.47 -8.29 11.39
N THR A 42 12.34 -9.01 10.69
CA THR A 42 13.50 -9.68 11.28
C THR A 42 14.64 -8.71 11.62
N VAL A 43 14.65 -7.53 11.02
CA VAL A 43 15.65 -6.49 11.28
C VAL A 43 15.42 -5.82 12.65
N VAL A 44 14.16 -5.75 13.10
CA VAL A 44 13.76 -5.08 14.34
C VAL A 44 13.46 -6.11 15.43
N THR A 45 13.97 -5.89 16.65
CA THR A 45 13.62 -6.75 17.78
C THR A 45 12.12 -6.67 18.06
N GLY A 46 11.42 -7.81 18.03
CA GLY A 46 9.97 -7.88 18.15
C GLY A 46 9.21 -7.43 16.90
N GLY A 47 9.87 -7.28 15.75
CA GLY A 47 9.25 -6.78 14.51
C GLY A 47 8.11 -7.67 14.02
N PHE A 48 8.24 -9.00 14.05
CA PHE A 48 7.15 -9.90 13.67
C PHE A 48 5.88 -9.67 14.50
N ASP A 49 6.01 -9.59 15.83
CA ASP A 49 4.87 -9.31 16.71
C ASP A 49 4.29 -7.92 16.43
N ALA A 50 5.14 -6.92 16.16
CA ALA A 50 4.70 -5.59 15.80
C ALA A 50 3.89 -5.55 14.49
N ILE A 51 4.24 -6.36 13.48
CA ILE A 51 3.42 -6.49 12.27
C ILE A 51 2.02 -7.01 12.63
N VAL A 52 1.93 -8.04 13.48
CA VAL A 52 0.63 -8.58 13.94
C VAL A 52 -0.17 -7.52 14.68
N GLU A 53 0.46 -6.80 15.62
CA GLU A 53 -0.21 -5.76 16.40
C GLU A 53 -0.71 -4.60 15.52
N GLU A 54 0.01 -4.24 14.46
CA GLU A 54 -0.44 -3.20 13.52
C GLU A 54 -1.63 -3.65 12.66
N ILE A 55 -1.68 -4.92 12.23
CA ILE A 55 -2.86 -5.49 11.56
C ILE A 55 -4.08 -5.46 12.48
N VAL A 56 -3.91 -5.86 13.74
CA VAL A 56 -4.97 -5.84 14.76
C VAL A 56 -5.42 -4.40 15.04
N ARG A 57 -4.50 -3.48 15.30
CA ARG A 57 -4.76 -2.07 15.66
C ARG A 57 -5.47 -1.32 14.54
N THR A 58 -5.06 -1.55 13.30
CA THR A 58 -5.68 -0.92 12.12
C THR A 58 -7.01 -1.56 11.73
N ASN A 59 -7.34 -2.73 12.31
CA ASN A 59 -8.48 -3.55 11.91
C ASN A 59 -8.48 -3.80 10.39
N ALA A 60 -7.29 -4.03 9.82
CA ALA A 60 -7.14 -4.27 8.40
C ALA A 60 -7.82 -5.58 8.03
N GLN A 61 -8.50 -5.61 6.89
CA GLN A 61 -9.26 -6.77 6.42
C GLN A 61 -8.63 -7.40 5.18
N LEU A 62 -7.97 -6.61 4.35
CA LEU A 62 -7.08 -7.04 3.28
C LEU A 62 -5.70 -6.45 3.57
N VAL A 63 -4.65 -7.26 3.51
CA VAL A 63 -3.28 -6.78 3.75
C VAL A 63 -2.38 -7.21 2.60
N ALA A 64 -1.68 -6.27 1.98
CA ALA A 64 -0.61 -6.50 1.03
C ALA A 64 0.73 -6.30 1.74
N PHE A 65 1.62 -7.28 1.61
CA PHE A 65 2.96 -7.29 2.16
C PHE A 65 4.01 -7.17 1.06
N SER A 66 5.04 -6.37 1.31
CA SER A 66 6.30 -6.35 0.55
C SER A 66 7.43 -6.93 1.42
N GLU A 67 8.45 -7.53 0.80
CA GLU A 67 9.56 -8.21 1.49
C GLU A 67 9.18 -9.44 2.33
N VAL A 68 8.33 -10.32 1.78
CA VAL A 68 8.11 -11.67 2.31
C VAL A 68 9.27 -12.59 1.89
N ARG A 69 10.07 -13.10 2.83
CA ARG A 69 11.35 -13.78 2.54
C ARG A 69 11.34 -15.29 2.77
N ASN A 70 10.40 -15.79 3.56
CA ASN A 70 10.31 -17.15 4.08
C ASN A 70 11.63 -17.67 4.63
N TYR A 71 12.34 -16.84 5.41
CA TYR A 71 13.66 -17.20 5.92
C TYR A 71 13.61 -18.49 6.73
N ASN A 72 14.73 -19.23 6.72
CA ASN A 72 14.86 -20.52 7.38
C ASN A 72 13.83 -21.56 6.91
N GLN A 73 13.46 -21.51 5.61
CA GLN A 73 12.46 -22.38 4.99
C GLN A 73 11.08 -22.30 5.67
N SER A 74 10.77 -21.15 6.28
CA SER A 74 9.49 -20.92 6.94
C SER A 74 8.37 -20.61 5.94
N ASN A 75 7.21 -20.26 6.48
CA ASN A 75 6.07 -19.76 5.73
C ASN A 75 5.50 -18.57 6.50
N PHE A 76 5.84 -17.36 6.07
CA PHE A 76 5.44 -16.14 6.76
C PHE A 76 3.92 -15.99 6.83
N ILE A 77 3.23 -16.27 5.71
CA ILE A 77 1.77 -16.14 5.61
C ILE A 77 1.06 -17.09 6.59
N GLU A 78 1.53 -18.33 6.71
CA GLU A 78 0.98 -19.27 7.69
C GLU A 78 1.23 -18.83 9.13
N ARG A 79 2.45 -18.35 9.43
CA ARG A 79 2.80 -17.86 10.78
C ARG A 79 1.95 -16.67 11.20
N ILE A 80 1.80 -15.67 10.32
CA ILE A 80 1.05 -14.47 10.65
C ILE A 80 -0.46 -14.77 10.81
N ILE A 81 -1.01 -15.66 10.00
CA ILE A 81 -2.39 -16.14 10.15
C ILE A 81 -2.57 -16.85 11.49
N ALA A 82 -1.65 -17.74 11.87
CA ALA A 82 -1.72 -18.44 13.15
C ALA A 82 -1.72 -17.47 14.35
N GLU A 83 -0.88 -16.45 14.32
CA GLU A 83 -0.84 -15.42 15.37
C GLU A 83 -2.12 -14.56 15.43
N LEU A 84 -2.70 -14.24 14.28
CA LEU A 84 -3.98 -13.52 14.20
C LEU A 84 -5.14 -14.41 14.71
N GLU A 85 -5.11 -15.71 14.42
CA GLU A 85 -6.10 -16.67 14.90
C GLU A 85 -6.07 -16.80 16.44
N LEU A 86 -4.87 -16.80 17.05
CA LEU A 86 -4.72 -16.75 18.51
C LEU A 86 -5.36 -15.50 19.14
N ARG A 87 -5.51 -14.41 18.37
CA ARG A 87 -6.18 -13.16 18.76
C ARG A 87 -7.66 -13.13 18.37
N GLY A 88 -8.21 -14.24 17.87
CA GLY A 88 -9.60 -14.37 17.46
C GLY A 88 -9.92 -13.76 16.09
N LEU A 89 -8.90 -13.43 15.30
CA LEU A 89 -9.04 -12.87 13.96
C LEU A 89 -8.77 -13.94 12.91
N LYS A 90 -9.79 -14.25 12.11
CA LYS A 90 -9.66 -15.25 11.04
C LYS A 90 -9.17 -14.60 9.76
N PHE A 91 -8.07 -15.12 9.21
CA PHE A 91 -7.52 -14.74 7.91
C PHE A 91 -7.26 -15.95 7.02
N TYR A 92 -7.14 -15.69 5.72
CA TYR A 92 -6.83 -16.63 4.65
C TYR A 92 -5.65 -16.08 3.84
N GLY A 93 -4.80 -16.97 3.34
CA GLY A 93 -3.64 -16.64 2.53
C GLY A 93 -2.90 -17.92 2.14
N ASP A 94 -2.24 -17.89 0.98
CA ASP A 94 -1.38 -18.96 0.51
C ASP A 94 0.09 -18.58 0.70
N LYS A 95 1.00 -19.57 0.66
CA LYS A 95 2.43 -19.29 0.68
C LYS A 95 2.83 -18.51 -0.57
N THR A 96 3.42 -17.34 -0.38
CA THR A 96 3.94 -16.46 -1.44
C THR A 96 5.41 -16.13 -1.20
N TYR A 97 6.03 -15.39 -2.12
CA TYR A 97 7.39 -14.89 -1.99
C TYR A 97 7.43 -13.43 -2.45
N ASP A 98 8.21 -12.64 -1.74
CA ASP A 98 8.49 -11.24 -2.00
C ASP A 98 7.25 -10.34 -1.83
N SER A 99 6.26 -10.44 -2.71
CA SER A 99 4.91 -9.91 -2.51
C SER A 99 4.01 -10.96 -1.87
N GLY A 100 3.37 -10.61 -0.76
CA GLY A 100 2.39 -11.48 -0.08
C GLY A 100 1.08 -10.78 0.22
N LEU A 101 0.05 -11.55 0.54
CA LEU A 101 -1.23 -10.99 0.97
C LEU A 101 -1.98 -11.93 1.91
N ILE A 102 -2.84 -11.34 2.73
CA ILE A 102 -3.86 -12.05 3.51
C ILE A 102 -5.20 -11.33 3.43
N SER A 103 -6.27 -12.08 3.68
CA SER A 103 -7.65 -11.60 3.64
C SER A 103 -8.45 -12.14 4.81
N SER A 104 -9.26 -11.31 5.44
CA SER A 104 -10.27 -11.74 6.44
C SER A 104 -11.47 -12.46 5.79
N TYR A 105 -11.59 -12.38 4.47
CA TYR A 105 -12.60 -13.07 3.65
C TYR A 105 -11.98 -14.24 2.88
N PRO A 106 -12.74 -15.31 2.59
CA PRO A 106 -12.24 -16.46 1.84
C PRO A 106 -11.64 -16.06 0.48
N ILE A 107 -10.48 -16.65 0.17
CA ILE A 107 -9.80 -16.49 -1.11
C ILE A 107 -10.26 -17.60 -2.06
N GLU A 108 -10.77 -17.24 -3.24
CA GLU A 108 -11.17 -18.20 -4.29
C GLU A 108 -9.96 -18.76 -5.03
N THR A 109 -9.00 -17.88 -5.35
CA THR A 109 -7.76 -18.22 -6.04
C THR A 109 -6.66 -17.25 -5.60
N CYS A 110 -5.43 -17.75 -5.41
CA CYS A 110 -4.24 -16.94 -5.20
C CYS A 110 -3.12 -17.42 -6.14
N SER A 111 -2.38 -16.50 -6.77
CA SER A 111 -1.29 -16.85 -7.68
C SER A 111 -0.32 -15.70 -7.90
N ALA A 112 0.95 -16.02 -8.14
CA ALA A 112 1.93 -15.05 -8.63
C ALA A 112 1.60 -14.65 -10.07
N LEU A 113 1.19 -13.40 -10.28
CA LEU A 113 0.94 -12.82 -11.61
C LEU A 113 2.25 -12.41 -12.28
N TYR A 114 3.14 -11.78 -11.52
CA TYR A 114 4.51 -11.50 -11.90
C TYR A 114 5.40 -12.19 -10.86
N PRO A 115 5.95 -13.38 -11.16
CA PRO A 115 6.73 -14.13 -10.18
C PRO A 115 8.08 -13.46 -9.95
N VAL A 116 8.54 -13.46 -8.69
CA VAL A 116 9.89 -13.00 -8.34
C VAL A 116 10.94 -13.77 -9.16
N LYS A 117 11.89 -13.04 -9.73
CA LYS A 117 13.03 -13.62 -10.42
C LYS A 117 14.30 -12.94 -9.93
N ASP A 118 15.24 -13.72 -9.42
CA ASP A 118 16.55 -13.22 -8.94
C ASP A 118 16.42 -12.08 -7.90
N ASP A 119 15.34 -12.09 -7.10
CA ASP A 119 14.97 -11.04 -6.13
C ASP A 119 14.56 -9.69 -6.74
N HIS A 120 14.11 -9.69 -8.00
CA HIS A 120 13.68 -8.50 -8.73
C HIS A 120 12.19 -8.54 -9.06
N GLY A 121 11.40 -7.84 -8.25
CA GLY A 121 10.01 -7.50 -8.54
C GLY A 121 9.03 -8.67 -8.52
N SER A 122 7.90 -8.51 -7.86
CA SER A 122 6.80 -9.47 -7.87
C SER A 122 5.44 -8.83 -7.72
N ILE A 123 4.42 -9.50 -8.27
CA ILE A 123 3.01 -9.18 -8.07
C ILE A 123 2.25 -10.47 -7.81
N THR A 124 1.61 -10.56 -6.65
CA THR A 124 0.69 -11.64 -6.28
C THR A 124 -0.75 -11.17 -6.39
N LYS A 125 -1.61 -11.99 -6.99
CA LYS A 125 -3.05 -11.73 -7.16
C LYS A 125 -3.85 -12.71 -6.31
N ALA A 126 -4.89 -12.21 -5.66
CA ALA A 126 -5.97 -13.00 -5.10
C ALA A 126 -7.35 -12.55 -5.62
N ARG A 127 -8.26 -13.50 -5.82
CA ARG A 127 -9.69 -13.23 -6.01
C ARG A 127 -10.42 -13.53 -4.71
N ILE A 128 -11.13 -12.54 -4.18
CA ILE A 128 -11.70 -12.57 -2.84
C ILE A 128 -13.18 -12.24 -2.95
N ASN A 129 -14.03 -13.07 -2.36
CA ASN A 129 -15.47 -12.82 -2.33
C ASN A 129 -15.86 -12.11 -1.04
N ILE A 130 -16.25 -10.85 -1.16
CA ILE A 130 -16.70 -9.99 -0.05
C ILE A 130 -18.20 -9.79 -0.22
N ASP A 131 -18.98 -10.60 0.49
CA ASP A 131 -20.45 -10.53 0.53
C ASP A 131 -21.13 -10.50 -0.86
N GLY A 132 -20.61 -11.30 -1.79
CA GLY A 132 -21.11 -11.40 -3.16
C GLY A 132 -20.44 -10.45 -4.15
N HIS A 133 -19.52 -9.60 -3.69
CA HIS A 133 -18.67 -8.76 -4.54
C HIS A 133 -17.28 -9.37 -4.65
N ILE A 134 -16.86 -9.68 -5.87
CA ILE A 134 -15.48 -10.13 -6.12
C ILE A 134 -14.55 -8.92 -6.10
N VAL A 135 -13.55 -8.97 -5.23
CA VAL A 135 -12.39 -8.09 -5.24
C VAL A 135 -11.19 -8.89 -5.75
N ALA A 136 -10.62 -8.46 -6.88
CA ALA A 136 -9.30 -8.87 -7.32
C ALA A 136 -8.28 -7.97 -6.61
N PHE A 137 -7.61 -8.54 -5.60
CA PHE A 137 -6.65 -7.85 -4.75
C PHE A 137 -5.23 -8.25 -5.14
N TYR A 138 -4.35 -7.28 -5.30
CA TYR A 138 -2.99 -7.47 -5.75
C TYR A 138 -2.03 -6.89 -4.72
N SER A 139 -1.01 -7.67 -4.39
CA SER A 139 0.15 -7.20 -3.64
C SER A 139 1.34 -7.08 -4.57
N ALA A 140 2.05 -5.96 -4.52
CA ALA A 140 3.25 -5.72 -5.30
C ALA A 140 4.45 -5.39 -4.40
N HIS A 141 5.60 -5.89 -4.78
CA HIS A 141 6.90 -5.38 -4.34
C HIS A 141 7.73 -5.28 -5.61
N LEU A 142 7.89 -4.07 -6.15
CA LEU A 142 8.58 -3.90 -7.42
C LEU A 142 10.08 -3.70 -7.19
N ASP A 143 10.87 -3.96 -8.23
CA ASP A 143 12.35 -4.00 -8.15
C ASP A 143 12.94 -2.75 -7.45
N TYR A 144 13.82 -2.99 -6.48
CA TYR A 144 14.48 -1.96 -5.67
C TYR A 144 15.76 -1.41 -6.31
N LEU A 145 16.22 -2.02 -7.42
CA LEU A 145 17.33 -1.51 -8.21
C LEU A 145 16.86 -0.49 -9.26
N ASN A 146 17.82 0.27 -9.77
CA ASN A 146 17.58 1.34 -10.74
C ASN A 146 16.53 2.36 -10.26
N CYS A 147 16.51 2.66 -8.96
CA CYS A 147 15.73 3.72 -8.33
C CYS A 147 16.33 5.08 -8.70
N SER A 148 16.11 5.52 -9.94
CA SER A 148 16.75 6.72 -10.47
C SER A 148 16.34 8.01 -9.75
N TYR A 149 15.31 7.99 -8.90
CA TYR A 149 14.96 9.12 -8.03
C TYR A 149 16.08 9.49 -7.03
N TYR A 150 17.05 8.61 -6.77
CA TYR A 150 18.25 8.94 -6.00
C TYR A 150 19.24 9.81 -6.79
N MET A 151 19.22 9.76 -8.13
CA MET A 151 20.23 10.42 -8.97
C MET A 151 20.11 11.95 -8.95
N PRO A 152 18.90 12.56 -8.97
CA PRO A 152 18.75 13.99 -8.71
C PRO A 152 19.22 14.39 -7.32
N ARG A 153 19.31 13.45 -6.37
CA ARG A 153 19.80 13.68 -5.00
C ARG A 153 21.31 13.44 -4.87
N GLY A 154 22.02 13.15 -5.97
CA GLY A 154 23.46 12.94 -5.98
C GLY A 154 23.90 11.51 -5.63
N TYR A 155 23.02 10.51 -5.75
CA TYR A 155 23.31 9.12 -5.43
C TYR A 155 22.95 8.16 -6.57
N SER A 156 23.74 7.12 -6.78
CA SER A 156 23.46 6.06 -7.73
C SER A 156 22.16 5.33 -7.38
N GLY A 157 21.22 5.23 -8.31
CA GLY A 157 19.97 4.48 -8.10
C GLY A 157 20.13 2.96 -8.04
N ASN A 158 21.35 2.43 -8.12
CA ASN A 158 21.64 1.00 -8.11
C ASN A 158 22.67 0.58 -7.05
N THR A 159 23.59 1.47 -6.68
CA THR A 159 24.64 1.19 -5.69
C THR A 159 24.58 2.12 -4.49
N TRP A 160 23.80 3.21 -4.57
CA TRP A 160 23.71 4.25 -3.55
C TRP A 160 25.06 4.85 -3.16
N GLU A 161 26.04 4.73 -4.04
CA GLU A 161 27.29 5.48 -3.97
C GLU A 161 27.05 6.92 -4.43
N GLU A 162 27.78 7.86 -3.82
CA GLU A 162 27.72 9.27 -4.21
C GLU A 162 28.16 9.44 -5.67
N LEU A 163 27.34 10.18 -6.42
CA LEU A 163 27.67 10.62 -7.76
C LEU A 163 28.58 11.85 -7.68
N PRO A 164 29.47 12.06 -8.67
CA PRO A 164 30.28 13.28 -8.73
C PRO A 164 29.43 14.55 -8.76
N GLU A 165 28.28 14.51 -9.43
CA GLU A 165 27.28 15.57 -9.50
C GLU A 165 25.88 14.93 -9.64
N PRO A 166 24.80 15.58 -9.19
CA PRO A 166 23.44 15.10 -9.40
C PRO A 166 23.05 15.00 -10.89
N THR A 167 22.34 13.93 -11.26
CA THR A 167 21.75 13.79 -12.59
C THR A 167 20.34 14.37 -12.60
N ILE A 168 20.10 15.37 -13.44
CA ILE A 168 18.79 16.04 -13.58
C ILE A 168 18.16 15.88 -14.97
N ASP A 169 18.81 15.13 -15.88
CA ASP A 169 18.27 14.86 -17.21
C ASP A 169 17.13 13.83 -17.14
N VAL A 170 15.90 14.30 -17.39
CA VAL A 170 14.69 13.47 -17.27
C VAL A 170 14.72 12.24 -18.19
N ALA A 171 15.32 12.34 -19.38
CA ALA A 171 15.38 11.21 -20.30
C ALA A 171 16.30 10.10 -19.77
N GLU A 172 17.43 10.47 -19.19
CA GLU A 172 18.34 9.56 -18.49
C GLU A 172 17.67 8.92 -17.27
N LEU A 173 17.00 9.72 -16.42
CA LEU A 173 16.30 9.23 -15.24
C LEU A 173 15.25 8.18 -15.60
N LEU A 174 14.44 8.43 -16.64
CA LEU A 174 13.44 7.48 -17.12
C LEU A 174 14.07 6.25 -17.77
N ALA A 175 15.19 6.41 -18.49
CA ALA A 175 15.90 5.27 -19.09
C ALA A 175 16.45 4.33 -18.00
N VAL A 176 17.01 4.88 -16.92
CA VAL A 176 17.45 4.10 -15.75
C VAL A 176 16.24 3.46 -15.08
N SER A 177 15.14 4.20 -14.81
CA SER A 177 13.97 3.61 -14.17
C SER A 177 13.42 2.41 -14.97
N ARG A 178 13.32 2.50 -16.29
CA ARG A 178 12.87 1.37 -17.16
C ARG A 178 13.77 0.13 -17.10
N ALA A 179 15.04 0.27 -16.73
CA ALA A 179 15.93 -0.87 -16.57
C ALA A 179 15.48 -1.81 -15.43
N SER A 180 14.76 -1.29 -14.43
CA SER A 180 14.17 -2.05 -13.30
C SER A 180 13.03 -2.99 -13.70
N LYS A 181 12.42 -2.82 -14.88
CA LYS A 181 11.22 -3.57 -15.31
C LYS A 181 9.97 -3.36 -14.46
N ARG A 182 9.96 -2.36 -13.57
CA ARG A 182 8.76 -1.97 -12.80
C ARG A 182 7.59 -1.61 -13.72
N ASP A 183 7.86 -0.87 -14.80
CA ASP A 183 6.87 -0.49 -15.81
C ASP A 183 6.30 -1.70 -16.56
N ASP A 184 7.13 -2.71 -16.85
CA ASP A 184 6.71 -3.97 -17.48
C ASP A 184 5.82 -4.80 -16.53
N ALA A 185 6.15 -4.87 -15.23
CA ALA A 185 5.32 -5.50 -14.22
C ALA A 185 3.94 -4.81 -14.09
N ILE A 186 3.91 -3.47 -14.08
CA ILE A 186 2.67 -2.69 -14.05
C ILE A 186 1.84 -2.88 -15.33
N LYS A 187 2.45 -2.97 -16.51
CA LYS A 187 1.71 -3.31 -17.76
C LYS A 187 1.06 -4.69 -17.68
N ILE A 188 1.74 -5.68 -17.09
CA ILE A 188 1.19 -7.03 -16.87
C ILE A 188 0.00 -6.96 -15.90
N PHE A 189 0.14 -6.24 -14.78
CA PHE A 189 -0.96 -5.97 -13.85
C PHE A 189 -2.15 -5.33 -14.57
N ILE A 190 -1.96 -4.23 -15.32
CA ILE A 190 -3.03 -3.51 -16.00
C ILE A 190 -3.77 -4.43 -16.98
N LYS A 191 -3.06 -5.32 -17.70
CA LYS A 191 -3.68 -6.28 -18.60
C LYS A 191 -4.61 -7.23 -17.86
N ASP A 192 -4.12 -7.88 -16.81
CA ASP A 192 -4.91 -8.83 -16.01
C ASP A 192 -6.07 -8.13 -15.26
N ALA A 193 -5.82 -6.94 -14.71
CA ALA A 193 -6.84 -6.15 -14.03
C ALA A 193 -7.99 -5.75 -14.97
N LYS A 194 -7.71 -5.43 -16.24
CA LYS A 194 -8.76 -5.18 -17.24
C LYS A 194 -9.63 -6.42 -17.48
N GLU A 195 -9.04 -7.62 -17.47
CA GLU A 195 -9.79 -8.87 -17.56
C GLU A 195 -10.67 -9.10 -16.32
N GLU A 196 -10.20 -8.73 -15.13
CA GLU A 196 -10.99 -8.76 -13.89
C GLU A 196 -12.14 -7.74 -13.89
N MET A 197 -11.87 -6.51 -14.32
CA MET A 197 -12.90 -5.48 -14.47
C MET A 197 -13.99 -5.89 -15.47
N ALA A 198 -13.61 -6.57 -16.57
CA ALA A 198 -14.57 -7.10 -17.55
C ALA A 198 -15.48 -8.20 -16.96
N LYS A 199 -15.03 -8.91 -15.92
CA LYS A 199 -15.84 -9.88 -15.16
C LYS A 199 -16.70 -9.20 -14.07
N GLY A 200 -16.60 -7.88 -13.91
CA GLY A 200 -17.30 -7.11 -12.88
C GLY A 200 -16.59 -7.10 -11.51
N SER A 201 -15.35 -7.60 -11.42
CA SER A 201 -14.55 -7.55 -10.20
C SER A 201 -14.17 -6.10 -9.87
N GLN A 202 -14.09 -5.80 -8.58
CA GLN A 202 -13.42 -4.60 -8.07
C GLN A 202 -11.93 -4.88 -8.04
N VAL A 203 -11.07 -3.95 -8.43
CA VAL A 203 -9.63 -4.14 -8.46
C VAL A 203 -8.95 -3.20 -7.49
N ILE A 204 -8.10 -3.75 -6.62
CA ILE A 204 -7.25 -2.99 -5.70
C ILE A 204 -5.83 -3.55 -5.82
N ILE A 205 -4.83 -2.69 -5.98
CA ILE A 205 -3.42 -3.05 -5.88
C ILE A 205 -2.78 -2.24 -4.76
N GLY A 206 -2.13 -2.92 -3.82
CA GLY A 206 -1.28 -2.33 -2.81
C GLY A 206 0.15 -2.80 -2.98
N GLY A 207 1.14 -1.93 -2.80
CA GLY A 207 2.53 -2.38 -2.78
C GLY A 207 3.55 -1.28 -2.59
N ASP A 208 4.78 -1.70 -2.32
CA ASP A 208 5.97 -0.88 -2.49
C ASP A 208 6.39 -0.94 -3.96
N PHE A 209 6.35 0.20 -4.63
CA PHE A 209 6.64 0.32 -6.05
C PHE A 209 8.10 0.68 -6.31
N ASN A 210 8.89 1.07 -5.32
CA ASN A 210 10.26 1.56 -5.52
C ASN A 210 10.38 2.65 -6.61
N GLU A 211 9.30 3.38 -6.88
CA GLU A 211 9.25 4.50 -7.81
C GLU A 211 8.27 5.55 -7.27
N PRO A 212 8.62 6.86 -7.30
CA PRO A 212 7.72 7.89 -6.82
C PRO A 212 6.45 8.03 -7.66
N SER A 213 5.49 8.79 -7.16
CA SER A 213 4.33 9.17 -7.97
C SER A 213 4.68 10.21 -9.03
N HIS A 214 4.10 10.09 -10.23
CA HIS A 214 4.12 11.15 -11.25
C HIS A 214 3.48 12.46 -10.78
N ARG A 215 2.73 12.44 -9.67
CA ARG A 215 2.11 13.61 -9.05
C ARG A 215 2.97 14.25 -7.95
N ASP A 216 4.13 13.65 -7.63
CA ASP A 216 4.96 14.06 -6.49
C ASP A 216 6.24 14.78 -6.91
N TRP A 217 6.52 14.87 -8.21
CA TRP A 217 7.67 15.58 -8.78
C TRP A 217 7.21 16.63 -9.79
N ILE A 218 6.52 17.65 -9.28
CA ILE A 218 5.89 18.72 -10.06
C ILE A 218 6.66 20.04 -9.91
N ALA A 219 6.32 21.04 -10.73
CA ALA A 219 7.01 22.33 -10.71
C ALA A 219 7.01 22.97 -9.32
N GLU A 220 5.91 22.83 -8.58
CA GLU A 220 5.65 23.44 -7.28
C GLU A 220 6.55 22.91 -6.16
N ASN A 221 7.03 21.67 -6.25
CA ASN A 221 7.96 21.07 -5.28
C ASN A 221 9.31 20.66 -5.90
N SER A 222 9.61 21.09 -7.12
CA SER A 222 10.86 20.78 -7.84
C SER A 222 12.15 21.15 -7.09
N ASN A 223 12.11 22.10 -6.16
CA ASN A 223 13.27 22.49 -5.33
C ASN A 223 13.15 22.06 -3.86
N LEU A 224 12.14 21.26 -3.52
CA LEU A 224 12.02 20.63 -2.21
C LEU A 224 12.70 19.25 -2.23
N TYR A 225 13.00 18.73 -1.04
CA TYR A 225 13.41 17.34 -0.83
C TYR A 225 14.59 16.89 -1.72
N ASP A 226 15.52 17.83 -1.98
CA ASP A 226 16.68 17.65 -2.85
C ASP A 226 16.34 17.12 -4.27
N HIS A 227 15.14 17.41 -4.78
CA HIS A 227 14.74 17.12 -6.17
C HIS A 227 15.58 17.87 -7.22
N ASN A 228 16.32 18.91 -6.80
CA ASN A 228 17.27 19.67 -7.63
C ASN A 228 16.70 20.21 -8.95
N GLY A 229 15.46 20.71 -8.90
CA GLY A 229 14.76 21.35 -10.01
C GLY A 229 14.08 20.37 -10.98
N VAL A 230 14.15 19.06 -10.73
CA VAL A 230 13.58 18.05 -11.63
C VAL A 230 12.05 18.04 -11.52
N VAL A 231 11.41 18.02 -12.69
CA VAL A 231 9.97 17.79 -12.88
C VAL A 231 9.83 16.57 -13.78
N ILE A 232 9.18 15.51 -13.29
CA ILE A 232 9.18 14.21 -13.96
C ILE A 232 7.87 13.46 -13.70
N GLU A 233 7.31 12.88 -14.76
CA GLU A 233 6.19 11.94 -14.66
C GLU A 233 6.72 10.50 -14.58
N TRP A 234 6.88 9.97 -13.36
CA TRP A 234 7.27 8.59 -13.12
C TRP A 234 6.29 7.57 -13.71
N GLU A 235 6.79 6.51 -14.34
CA GLU A 235 6.00 5.75 -15.31
C GLU A 235 4.96 4.82 -14.69
N CYS A 236 5.26 4.15 -13.58
CA CYS A 236 4.37 3.15 -12.99
C CYS A 236 3.03 3.77 -12.61
N THR A 237 3.06 4.84 -11.83
CA THR A 237 1.83 5.53 -11.40
C THR A 237 1.15 6.26 -12.55
N LYS A 238 1.89 6.76 -13.55
CA LYS A 238 1.31 7.36 -14.76
C LYS A 238 0.58 6.33 -15.62
N LEU A 239 1.14 5.14 -15.78
CA LEU A 239 0.50 4.02 -16.50
C LEU A 239 -0.80 3.60 -15.80
N LEU A 240 -0.80 3.54 -14.47
CA LEU A 240 -2.00 3.25 -13.68
C LEU A 240 -3.09 4.31 -13.85
N GLU A 241 -2.74 5.60 -13.73
CA GLU A 241 -3.70 6.70 -13.93
C GLU A 241 -4.31 6.66 -15.34
N ASN A 242 -3.47 6.49 -16.38
CA ASN A 242 -3.90 6.35 -17.77
C ASN A 242 -4.81 5.12 -17.99
N ALA A 243 -4.63 4.06 -17.19
CA ALA A 243 -5.47 2.87 -17.22
C ALA A 243 -6.77 2.99 -16.39
N GLY A 244 -7.00 4.14 -15.74
CA GLY A 244 -8.21 4.41 -14.97
C GLY A 244 -8.14 3.95 -13.52
N PHE A 245 -6.95 3.78 -12.96
CA PHE A 245 -6.75 3.57 -11.53
C PHE A 245 -6.59 4.90 -10.80
N ILE A 246 -7.00 4.92 -9.54
CA ILE A 246 -6.97 6.09 -8.66
C ILE A 246 -6.01 5.81 -7.52
N ASP A 247 -4.99 6.67 -7.36
CA ASP A 247 -4.10 6.71 -6.19
C ASP A 247 -4.92 7.19 -4.98
N THR A 248 -5.15 6.31 -4.01
CA THR A 248 -5.99 6.64 -2.85
C THR A 248 -5.45 7.85 -2.07
N TYR A 249 -4.13 7.95 -1.89
CA TYR A 249 -3.52 9.05 -1.15
C TYR A 249 -3.72 10.37 -1.87
N ARG A 250 -3.48 10.42 -3.19
CA ARG A 250 -3.63 11.65 -3.99
C ARG A 250 -5.09 11.98 -4.33
N GLU A 251 -6.02 11.06 -4.16
CA GLU A 251 -7.45 11.37 -4.20
C GLU A 251 -7.87 12.20 -2.99
N GLN A 252 -7.42 11.83 -1.79
CA GLN A 252 -7.74 12.57 -0.55
C GLN A 252 -6.85 13.80 -0.35
N TYR A 253 -5.56 13.68 -0.68
CA TYR A 253 -4.53 14.71 -0.49
C TYR A 253 -3.88 15.10 -1.83
N PRO A 254 -4.55 15.90 -2.67
CA PRO A 254 -4.12 16.16 -4.05
C PRO A 254 -2.88 17.07 -4.18
N ASP A 255 -2.49 17.78 -3.12
CA ASP A 255 -1.41 18.77 -3.11
C ASP A 255 -0.14 18.16 -2.46
N PRO A 256 0.89 17.79 -3.24
CA PRO A 256 2.11 17.15 -2.71
C PRO A 256 2.99 18.11 -1.90
N VAL A 257 2.77 19.43 -1.98
CA VAL A 257 3.50 20.42 -1.17
C VAL A 257 2.94 20.45 0.24
N LYS A 258 1.60 20.37 0.38
CA LYS A 258 0.90 20.37 1.66
C LYS A 258 0.90 19.00 2.33
N ASN A 259 0.83 17.94 1.54
CA ASN A 259 0.77 16.57 2.02
C ASN A 259 1.71 15.69 1.20
N PRO A 260 3.02 15.68 1.50
CA PRO A 260 3.97 14.88 0.73
C PRO A 260 3.64 13.39 0.81
N GLY A 261 3.26 12.88 1.99
CA GLY A 261 2.87 11.49 2.20
C GLY A 261 4.06 10.52 2.23
N PHE A 262 5.21 10.96 2.74
CA PHE A 262 6.44 10.16 2.72
C PHE A 262 6.27 8.82 3.45
N THR A 263 6.50 7.74 2.72
CA THR A 263 6.49 6.38 3.26
C THR A 263 7.89 5.85 3.52
N TYR A 264 8.92 6.45 2.90
CA TYR A 264 10.32 6.05 3.07
C TYR A 264 11.23 7.29 3.20
N PRO A 265 12.34 7.25 3.95
CA PRO A 265 12.66 6.30 5.02
C PRO A 265 11.95 6.71 6.32
N SER A 266 11.30 5.76 6.96
CA SER A 266 10.74 5.88 8.30
C SER A 266 11.84 5.86 9.34
N TYR A 267 11.74 6.72 10.36
CA TYR A 267 12.57 6.58 11.54
C TYR A 267 12.20 5.30 12.31
N ASN A 268 13.21 4.58 12.80
CA ASN A 268 13.04 3.47 13.73
C ASN A 268 14.01 3.62 14.90
N PRO A 269 13.54 3.84 16.14
CA PRO A 269 14.42 4.11 17.28
C PRO A 269 15.29 2.93 17.71
N GLN A 270 15.00 1.71 17.23
CA GLN A 270 15.81 0.52 17.53
C GLN A 270 16.96 0.32 16.54
N ILE A 271 16.99 1.08 15.46
CA ILE A 271 17.92 0.88 14.36
C ILE A 271 18.89 2.06 14.27
N PRO A 272 20.20 1.80 14.14
CA PRO A 272 21.18 2.83 13.81
C PRO A 272 20.80 3.61 12.54
N ILE A 273 20.94 4.94 12.57
CA ILE A 273 20.49 5.81 11.46
C ILE A 273 21.18 5.45 10.14
N ASP A 274 22.44 5.03 10.16
CA ASP A 274 23.22 4.62 8.99
C ASP A 274 22.67 3.35 8.30
N LYS A 275 21.72 2.65 8.92
CA LYS A 275 20.98 1.53 8.33
C LYS A 275 19.57 1.88 7.87
N LEU A 276 19.13 3.11 8.10
CA LEU A 276 17.82 3.63 7.72
C LEU A 276 17.90 4.59 6.53
N THR A 277 19.10 4.84 6.01
CA THR A 277 19.35 5.77 4.91
C THR A 277 20.26 5.16 3.89
N TRP A 278 19.97 5.38 2.61
CA TRP A 278 20.84 4.95 1.51
C TRP A 278 21.55 6.16 0.89
N ALA A 279 20.99 7.36 1.04
CA ALA A 279 21.56 8.63 0.62
C ALA A 279 21.82 9.56 1.83
N PRO A 280 22.85 9.28 2.65
CA PRO A 280 23.05 9.88 3.96
C PRO A 280 23.24 11.41 3.98
N LYS A 281 23.58 12.05 2.84
CA LYS A 281 23.76 13.51 2.73
C LYS A 281 22.57 14.23 2.10
N SER A 282 21.53 13.51 1.68
CA SER A 282 20.39 14.06 0.97
C SER A 282 19.08 13.85 1.72
N ASP A 283 18.08 14.65 1.39
CA ASP A 283 16.69 14.39 1.74
C ASP A 283 16.13 13.34 0.78
N GLU A 284 16.24 12.07 1.14
CA GLU A 284 15.78 10.93 0.33
C GLU A 284 14.33 10.55 0.56
N ARG A 285 13.60 11.36 1.33
CA ARG A 285 12.21 11.06 1.64
C ARG A 285 11.38 10.98 0.37
N GLU A 286 10.57 9.94 0.30
CA GLU A 286 9.78 9.64 -0.87
C GLU A 286 8.50 8.87 -0.51
N ARG A 287 7.47 9.02 -1.34
CA ARG A 287 6.27 8.20 -1.29
C ARG A 287 6.36 7.14 -2.38
N ILE A 288 6.71 5.92 -1.98
CA ILE A 288 6.88 4.75 -2.86
C ILE A 288 5.91 3.60 -2.54
N ASP A 289 5.17 3.73 -1.45
CA ASP A 289 4.16 2.75 -1.02
C ASP A 289 2.76 3.26 -1.38
N PHE A 290 1.98 2.44 -2.08
CA PHE A 290 0.72 2.87 -2.68
C PHE A 290 -0.42 1.88 -2.44
N ILE A 291 -1.64 2.42 -2.45
CA ILE A 291 -2.88 1.68 -2.70
C ILE A 291 -3.61 2.37 -3.86
N PHE A 292 -3.85 1.63 -4.93
CA PHE A 292 -4.67 2.06 -6.07
C PHE A 292 -5.93 1.21 -6.18
N TYR A 293 -7.02 1.81 -6.64
CA TYR A 293 -8.25 1.10 -6.98
C TYR A 293 -8.81 1.55 -8.34
N ASN A 294 -9.62 0.72 -9.00
CA ASN A 294 -10.16 1.07 -10.31
C ASN A 294 -11.30 2.10 -10.21
N LYS A 295 -11.29 3.13 -11.05
CA LYS A 295 -12.30 4.20 -11.07
C LYS A 295 -13.74 3.72 -11.28
N THR A 296 -13.92 2.62 -12.00
CA THR A 296 -15.25 2.02 -12.24
C THR A 296 -15.70 1.13 -11.08
N SER A 297 -14.99 1.14 -9.96
CA SER A 297 -15.32 0.35 -8.79
C SER A 297 -16.62 0.82 -8.14
N ARG A 298 -17.31 -0.12 -7.50
CA ARG A 298 -18.36 0.16 -6.52
C ARG A 298 -17.77 0.67 -5.20
N LEU A 299 -16.50 0.36 -4.93
CA LEU A 299 -15.78 0.86 -3.77
C LEU A 299 -15.63 2.37 -3.89
N GLN A 300 -15.95 3.05 -2.80
CA GLN A 300 -15.71 4.47 -2.60
C GLN A 300 -14.68 4.63 -1.50
N LEU A 301 -13.60 5.37 -1.77
CA LEU A 301 -12.67 5.77 -0.72
C LEU A 301 -13.40 6.65 0.31
N LYS A 302 -13.20 6.35 1.60
CA LYS A 302 -13.74 7.09 2.73
C LYS A 302 -12.66 7.77 3.53
N ASP A 303 -11.52 7.10 3.68
CA ASP A 303 -10.36 7.66 4.35
C ASP A 303 -9.09 6.98 3.85
N VAL A 304 -7.97 7.68 3.96
CA VAL A 304 -6.62 7.13 3.77
C VAL A 304 -5.65 7.81 4.71
N VAL A 305 -4.78 7.03 5.34
CA VAL A 305 -3.82 7.52 6.33
C VAL A 305 -2.51 6.76 6.24
N VAL A 306 -1.40 7.49 6.44
CA VAL A 306 -0.07 6.88 6.61
C VAL A 306 -0.01 6.25 7.99
N VAL A 307 0.36 4.98 8.05
CA VAL A 307 0.48 4.20 9.28
C VAL A 307 1.97 4.03 9.59
N GLY A 308 2.43 4.54 10.72
CA GLY A 308 3.83 4.50 11.10
C GLY A 308 4.24 5.69 11.96
N PRO A 309 5.51 5.74 12.38
CA PRO A 309 6.09 6.88 13.08
C PRO A 309 5.86 8.18 12.30
N ASP A 310 5.66 9.29 13.00
CA ASP A 310 5.59 10.64 12.44
C ASP A 310 6.97 11.23 12.16
N ALA A 311 8.01 10.40 12.13
CA ALA A 311 9.38 10.82 11.88
C ALA A 311 10.00 10.03 10.73
N SER A 312 10.87 10.71 9.99
CA SER A 312 11.64 10.18 8.87
C SER A 312 13.13 10.44 9.11
N ILE A 313 13.98 9.90 8.23
CA ILE A 313 15.39 10.28 8.18
C ILE A 313 15.61 11.30 7.06
N VAL A 314 16.30 12.39 7.38
CA VAL A 314 16.71 13.44 6.44
C VAL A 314 18.18 13.73 6.69
N LYS A 315 19.05 13.53 5.69
CA LYS A 315 20.49 13.84 5.81
C LYS A 315 21.14 13.19 7.05
N SER A 316 20.80 11.92 7.30
CA SER A 316 21.22 11.16 8.49
C SER A 316 20.80 11.75 9.84
N GLU A 317 19.73 12.54 9.87
CA GLU A 317 19.14 13.08 11.09
C GLU A 317 17.65 12.71 11.18
N VAL A 318 17.15 12.58 12.40
CA VAL A 318 15.71 12.34 12.64
C VAL A 318 14.96 13.64 12.39
N PHE A 319 13.97 13.58 11.51
CA PHE A 319 13.09 14.71 11.17
C PHE A 319 11.64 14.35 11.50
N VAL A 320 10.96 15.18 12.31
CA VAL A 320 9.54 15.00 12.62
C VAL A 320 8.70 15.66 11.53
N GLU A 321 7.84 14.88 10.91
CA GLU A 321 6.91 15.32 9.86
C GLU A 321 5.74 16.10 10.47
N ASP A 322 5.44 17.28 9.93
CA ASP A 322 4.38 18.17 10.42
C ASP A 322 3.26 18.42 9.40
N LYS A 323 3.42 17.89 8.18
CA LYS A 323 2.51 18.10 7.05
C LYS A 323 1.41 17.07 6.90
N ASP A 324 1.71 15.81 7.22
CA ASP A 324 0.81 14.68 7.03
C ASP A 324 0.18 14.22 8.35
N VAL A 325 -0.93 13.48 8.24
CA VAL A 325 -1.59 12.84 9.38
C VAL A 325 -1.10 11.40 9.49
N PHE A 326 -0.61 11.03 10.67
CA PHE A 326 -0.07 9.69 10.94
C PHE A 326 -0.94 8.92 11.92
N SER A 327 -1.23 7.66 11.58
CA SER A 327 -1.75 6.66 12.52
C SER A 327 -0.55 5.96 13.18
N GLN A 328 -0.02 6.58 14.23
CA GLN A 328 1.21 6.13 14.88
C GLN A 328 1.08 4.76 15.55
N PRO A 329 2.16 3.94 15.55
CA PRO A 329 2.19 2.69 16.28
C PRO A 329 2.14 2.96 17.79
N THR A 330 1.58 2.02 18.55
CA THR A 330 1.51 2.16 20.02
C THR A 330 2.79 1.74 20.73
N LYS A 331 3.64 0.96 20.06
CA LYS A 331 4.85 0.35 20.62
C LYS A 331 5.97 0.31 19.57
N VAL A 332 6.36 -0.89 19.14
CA VAL A 332 7.43 -1.15 18.19
C VAL A 332 6.92 -0.87 16.78
N TRP A 333 7.72 -0.15 15.98
CA TRP A 333 7.55 -0.10 14.53
C TRP A 333 8.46 -1.15 13.87
N PRO A 334 7.95 -2.02 12.98
CA PRO A 334 8.73 -3.16 12.48
C PRO A 334 9.58 -2.86 11.25
N SER A 335 9.49 -1.68 10.66
CA SER A 335 9.97 -1.41 9.30
C SER A 335 10.76 -0.10 9.20
N ASP A 336 11.52 0.06 8.12
CA ASP A 336 12.05 1.34 7.63
C ASP A 336 11.09 2.01 6.62
N HIS A 337 9.97 1.37 6.29
CA HIS A 337 8.85 2.00 5.59
C HIS A 337 7.74 2.40 6.57
N LYS A 338 6.89 3.33 6.15
CA LYS A 338 5.55 3.58 6.72
C LYS A 338 4.52 2.86 5.83
N ALA A 339 3.51 2.26 6.44
CA ALA A 339 2.41 1.60 5.75
C ALA A 339 1.35 2.60 5.27
N LEU A 340 0.43 2.15 4.42
CA LEU A 340 -0.72 2.93 3.99
C LEU A 340 -2.01 2.16 4.29
N LEU A 341 -2.95 2.79 5.00
CA LEU A 341 -4.28 2.24 5.27
C LEU A 341 -5.33 3.03 4.50
N ALA A 342 -6.07 2.36 3.61
CA ALA A 342 -7.22 2.91 2.91
C ALA A 342 -8.51 2.26 3.41
N VAL A 343 -9.53 3.07 3.66
CA VAL A 343 -10.87 2.64 4.08
C VAL A 343 -11.84 2.87 2.95
N PHE A 344 -12.48 1.80 2.49
CA PHE A 344 -13.48 1.85 1.44
C PHE A 344 -14.87 1.50 1.96
N GLN A 345 -15.88 1.83 1.16
CA GLN A 345 -17.26 1.42 1.37
C GLN A 345 -17.86 0.96 0.04
N PHE A 346 -18.63 -0.12 0.06
CA PHE A 346 -19.40 -0.60 -1.09
C PHE A 346 -20.67 0.23 -1.38
#